data_AF-A0A2G6YX68-F1
#
_entry.id   AF-A0A2G6YX68-F1
#
_cell.length_a   1.000
_cell.length_b   1.000
_cell.length_c   1.000
_cell.angle_alpha   90.00
_cell.angle_beta   90.00
_cell.angle_gamma   90.00
#
_symmetry.space_group_name_H-M   'P 1'
#
loop_
_entity.id
_entity.type
_entity.pdbx_description
1 polymer ?
#
loop_
_entity_poly.entity_id
_entity_poly.type
_entity_poly.pdbx_seq_one_letter_code
_entity_poly.pdbx_strand_id
1 'polypeptide(L)'
;MMQKDRIYFQANPWPEGHPIAEFSWTAKAMEGDVWFDLHLKSADYYAERDIDDEDDETQQLSDWESPAVWNNYHACTLSSTFWGNKGFRICRIEQYKPEFLDGLEVLVDTHPEAVEDWDKLAFHIYLLGHDAAAKHRIRFERIQGSQQFKIVWTGSIAAAYVGQYEFKHAFSASISSAQFPPLAGNSQSAP
;
A
#
# COMPACT_ATOMS: atom_id res chain seq x y z
N MET A 1 10.99 -22.24 -1.87
CA MET A 1 11.35 -20.95 -1.24
C MET A 1 10.06 -20.20 -0.97
N MET A 2 9.82 -19.76 0.27
CA MET A 2 8.76 -18.79 0.55
C MET A 2 9.09 -17.51 -0.23
N GLN A 3 8.13 -16.99 -0.99
CA GLN A 3 8.27 -15.70 -1.66
C GLN A 3 8.37 -14.62 -0.58
N LYS A 4 9.45 -13.83 -0.57
CA LYS A 4 9.62 -12.75 0.40
C LYS A 4 8.63 -11.61 0.09
N ASP A 5 8.06 -11.03 1.13
CA ASP A 5 7.14 -9.90 1.02
C ASP A 5 7.89 -8.67 0.47
N ARG A 6 7.36 -8.08 -0.60
CA ARG A 6 8.02 -7.00 -1.33
C ARG A 6 7.04 -6.01 -1.92
N ILE A 7 7.50 -4.77 -2.06
CA ILE A 7 6.88 -3.71 -2.86
C ILE A 7 7.82 -3.28 -3.99
N TYR A 8 7.27 -3.07 -5.17
CA TYR A 8 7.96 -2.68 -6.38
C TYR A 8 7.42 -1.34 -6.85
N PHE A 9 8.30 -0.47 -7.32
CA PHE A 9 7.94 0.79 -7.97
C PHE A 9 8.46 0.74 -9.40
N GLN A 10 7.56 0.89 -10.37
CA GLN A 10 7.93 0.72 -11.77
C GLN A 10 8.94 1.78 -12.20
N ALA A 11 10.01 1.33 -12.86
CA ALA A 11 11.09 2.18 -13.38
C ALA A 11 11.79 3.04 -12.31
N ASN A 12 11.78 2.62 -11.04
CA ASN A 12 12.70 3.16 -10.05
C ASN A 12 14.09 2.49 -10.18
N PRO A 13 15.10 2.95 -9.42
CA PRO A 13 16.45 2.40 -9.51
C PRO A 13 16.62 0.95 -9.00
N TRP A 14 15.61 0.38 -8.32
CA TRP A 14 15.62 -0.96 -7.73
C TRP A 14 14.61 -1.89 -8.41
N PRO A 15 14.93 -2.47 -9.59
CA PRO A 15 14.04 -3.41 -10.28
C PRO A 15 13.71 -4.66 -9.46
N GLU A 16 14.53 -5.01 -8.48
CA GLU A 16 14.31 -6.11 -7.53
C GLU A 16 13.22 -5.83 -6.47
N GLY A 17 12.79 -4.58 -6.36
CA GLY A 17 11.84 -4.10 -5.36
C GLY A 17 12.41 -4.11 -3.94
N HIS A 18 11.64 -3.52 -3.03
CA HIS A 18 12.03 -3.31 -1.64
C HIS A 18 11.35 -4.33 -0.72
N PRO A 19 12.07 -4.93 0.24
CA PRO A 19 11.44 -5.75 1.27
C PRO A 19 10.35 -4.98 2.01
N ILE A 20 9.30 -5.66 2.44
CA ILE A 20 8.31 -5.09 3.36
C ILE A 20 8.80 -5.34 4.79
N ALA A 21 9.07 -4.27 5.53
CA ALA A 21 9.52 -4.34 6.92
C ALA A 21 8.32 -4.46 7.88
N GLU A 22 7.22 -3.78 7.57
CA GLU A 22 6.00 -3.79 8.37
C GLU A 22 4.79 -3.92 7.45
N PHE A 23 3.88 -4.83 7.80
CA PHE A 23 2.57 -4.96 7.17
C PHE A 23 1.50 -5.18 8.24
N SER A 24 0.41 -4.43 8.13
CA SER A 24 -0.77 -4.61 8.96
C SER A 24 -2.02 -4.65 8.09
N TRP A 25 -2.85 -5.66 8.32
CA TRP A 25 -4.20 -5.76 7.77
C TRP A 25 -5.15 -5.89 8.93
N THR A 26 -6.07 -4.93 9.07
CA THR A 26 -7.07 -4.92 10.13
C THR A 26 -8.47 -4.76 9.56
N ALA A 27 -9.47 -5.14 10.36
CA ALA A 27 -10.87 -5.05 9.98
C ALA A 27 -11.69 -4.43 11.11
N LYS A 28 -12.60 -3.52 10.74
CA LYS A 28 -13.53 -2.85 11.65
C LYS A 28 -14.96 -2.98 11.13
N ALA A 29 -15.91 -3.08 12.06
CA ALA A 29 -17.34 -3.03 11.75
C ALA A 29 -17.83 -1.58 11.84
N MET A 30 -18.49 -1.09 10.80
CA MET A 30 -19.10 0.23 10.76
C MET A 30 -20.43 0.14 10.03
N GLU A 31 -21.51 0.57 10.68
CA GLU A 31 -22.86 0.67 10.08
C GLU A 31 -23.35 -0.62 9.38
N GLY A 32 -23.00 -1.79 9.95
CA GLY A 32 -23.38 -3.10 9.41
C GLY A 32 -22.50 -3.60 8.26
N ASP A 33 -21.46 -2.86 7.91
CA ASP A 33 -20.44 -3.25 6.93
C ASP A 33 -19.09 -3.51 7.61
N VAL A 34 -18.26 -4.31 6.95
CA VAL A 34 -16.85 -4.51 7.28
C VAL A 34 -16.01 -3.59 6.41
N TRP A 35 -15.11 -2.89 7.06
CA TRP A 35 -14.10 -2.03 6.46
C TRP A 35 -12.72 -2.58 6.77
N PHE A 36 -11.84 -2.57 5.77
CA PHE A 36 -10.44 -2.90 5.96
C PHE A 36 -9.58 -1.67 6.04
N ASP A 37 -8.49 -1.84 6.76
CA ASP A 37 -7.36 -0.95 6.79
C ASP A 37 -6.09 -1.74 6.47
N LEU A 38 -5.28 -1.19 5.57
CA LEU A 38 -3.95 -1.72 5.25
C LEU A 38 -2.88 -0.67 5.56
N HIS A 39 -1.79 -1.14 6.14
CA HIS A 39 -0.57 -0.37 6.35
C HIS A 39 0.61 -1.20 5.85
N LEU A 40 1.49 -0.57 5.08
CA LEU A 40 2.72 -1.14 4.58
C LEU A 40 3.84 -0.13 4.77
N LYS A 41 4.96 -0.59 5.32
CA LYS A 41 6.23 0.14 5.31
C LYS A 41 7.30 -0.74 4.69
N SER A 42 8.01 -0.21 3.69
CA SER A 42 9.18 -0.90 3.14
C SER A 42 10.33 -0.87 4.15
N ALA A 43 11.29 -1.79 4.00
CA ALA A 43 12.63 -1.56 4.51
C ALA A 43 13.24 -0.32 3.85
N ASP A 44 14.34 0.16 4.42
CA ASP A 44 15.14 1.21 3.81
C ASP A 44 15.55 0.80 2.39
N TYR A 45 15.57 1.74 1.44
CA TYR A 45 15.87 1.45 0.03
C TYR A 45 17.27 0.89 -0.18
N TYR A 46 18.22 1.28 0.68
CA TYR A 46 19.60 0.77 0.71
C TYR A 46 19.78 -0.50 1.57
N ALA A 47 18.71 -1.14 2.05
CA ALA A 47 18.82 -2.28 2.97
C ALA A 47 19.42 -3.56 2.35
N GLU A 48 19.18 -3.80 1.06
CA GLU A 48 19.71 -4.98 0.34
C GLU A 48 20.70 -4.62 -0.77
N ARG A 49 20.55 -3.44 -1.39
CA ARG A 49 21.50 -2.90 -2.37
C ARG A 49 21.62 -1.39 -2.16
N ASP A 50 22.83 -0.97 -1.83
CA ASP A 50 23.23 0.42 -1.88
C ASP A 50 23.65 0.78 -3.32
N ILE A 51 23.19 1.92 -3.81
CA ILE A 51 23.55 2.44 -5.13
C ILE A 51 24.36 3.70 -4.88
N ASP A 52 25.64 3.64 -5.25
CA ASP A 52 26.55 4.77 -5.19
C ASP A 52 25.99 5.91 -6.07
N ASP A 53 25.78 7.07 -5.47
CA ASP A 53 25.16 8.25 -6.07
C ASP A 53 26.19 9.29 -6.55
N GLU A 54 27.49 8.98 -6.46
CA GLU A 54 28.56 9.88 -6.95
C GLU A 54 28.44 10.22 -8.46
N ASP A 55 27.83 9.34 -9.26
CA ASP A 55 27.64 9.55 -10.70
C ASP A 55 26.34 10.30 -11.08
N ASP A 56 25.38 10.45 -10.14
CA ASP A 56 24.08 11.10 -10.39
C ASP A 56 24.27 12.58 -10.76
N GLU A 57 25.26 13.27 -10.17
CA GLU A 57 25.51 14.70 -10.43
C GLU A 57 25.88 15.00 -11.90
N THR A 58 26.38 13.99 -12.63
CA THR A 58 26.76 14.14 -14.05
C THR A 58 25.63 13.78 -15.00
N GLN A 59 24.59 13.11 -14.52
CA GLN A 59 23.45 12.65 -15.30
C GLN A 59 22.21 13.50 -14.99
N GLN A 60 21.50 13.98 -16.02
CA GLN A 60 20.23 14.69 -15.82
C GLN A 60 19.09 13.70 -15.56
N LEU A 61 19.13 13.01 -14.42
CA LEU A 61 18.07 12.11 -13.98
C LEU A 61 16.90 12.90 -13.40
N SER A 62 15.68 12.40 -13.57
CA SER A 62 14.53 12.89 -12.81
C SER A 62 14.57 12.39 -11.37
N ASP A 63 13.83 13.05 -10.46
CA ASP A 63 13.70 12.62 -9.07
C ASP A 63 13.29 11.15 -8.91
N TRP A 64 12.45 10.64 -9.83
CA TRP A 64 12.03 9.23 -9.82
C TRP A 64 13.15 8.26 -10.20
N GLU A 65 14.08 8.70 -11.04
CA GLU A 65 15.18 7.90 -11.58
C GLU A 65 16.47 8.01 -10.78
N SER A 66 16.61 9.02 -9.90
CA SER A 66 17.83 9.26 -9.10
C SER A 66 17.84 8.43 -7.81
N PRO A 67 18.77 7.47 -7.64
CA PRO A 67 18.99 6.78 -6.37
C PRO A 67 19.21 7.73 -5.19
N ALA A 68 19.94 8.83 -5.39
CA ALA A 68 20.22 9.82 -4.34
C ALA A 68 18.94 10.35 -3.70
N VAL A 69 17.96 10.71 -4.55
CA VAL A 69 16.66 11.22 -4.09
C VAL A 69 15.93 10.17 -3.27
N TRP A 70 15.83 8.93 -3.76
CA TRP A 70 15.19 7.84 -3.02
C TRP A 70 15.86 7.61 -1.66
N ASN A 71 17.19 7.48 -1.63
CA ASN A 71 17.96 7.24 -0.41
C ASN A 71 17.72 8.32 0.66
N ASN A 72 17.55 9.58 0.25
CA ASN A 72 17.22 10.69 1.15
C ASN A 72 15.84 10.55 1.82
N TYR A 73 14.89 9.82 1.22
CA TYR A 73 13.57 9.55 1.82
C TYR A 73 13.52 8.24 2.61
N HIS A 74 14.59 7.45 2.56
CA HIS A 74 14.81 6.20 3.29
C HIS A 74 13.87 5.05 2.95
N ALA A 75 12.55 5.20 3.12
CA ALA A 75 11.59 4.10 2.98
C ALA A 75 10.20 4.59 2.57
N CYS A 76 9.45 3.70 1.92
CA CYS A 76 8.05 3.93 1.60
C CYS A 76 7.17 3.65 2.83
N THR A 77 6.19 4.51 3.08
CA THR A 77 5.01 4.18 3.89
C THR A 77 3.75 4.38 3.07
N LEU A 78 2.92 3.35 2.92
CA LEU A 78 1.63 3.38 2.23
C LEU A 78 0.55 2.89 3.19
N SER A 79 -0.43 3.74 3.51
CA SER A 79 -1.31 3.45 4.64
C SER A 79 -2.69 4.12 4.56
N SER A 80 -3.71 3.40 5.01
CA SER A 80 -5.06 3.94 5.26
C SER A 80 -5.29 4.39 6.70
N THR A 81 -4.27 4.24 7.57
CA THR A 81 -4.33 4.46 9.03
C THR A 81 -3.33 5.49 9.55
N PHE A 82 -2.18 5.68 8.87
CA PHE A 82 -1.08 6.49 9.40
C PHE A 82 -1.37 8.01 9.38
N TRP A 83 -1.96 8.52 8.30
CA TRP A 83 -2.29 9.95 8.13
C TRP A 83 -3.79 10.26 8.21
N GLY A 84 -4.58 9.25 8.58
CA GLY A 84 -6.04 9.28 8.64
C GLY A 84 -6.54 7.86 8.83
N ASN A 85 -7.78 7.65 9.25
CA ASN A 85 -8.35 6.30 9.44
C ASN A 85 -9.54 6.11 8.51
N LYS A 86 -9.27 6.09 7.21
CA LYS A 86 -10.31 6.09 6.15
C LYS A 86 -10.75 4.67 5.83
N GLY A 87 -9.79 3.78 5.57
CA GLY A 87 -10.03 2.40 5.17
C GLY A 87 -10.90 2.29 3.90
N PHE A 88 -11.37 1.08 3.62
CA PHE A 88 -12.24 0.82 2.48
C PHE A 88 -13.24 -0.31 2.77
N ARG A 89 -14.48 -0.12 2.31
CA ARG A 89 -15.58 -1.06 2.52
C ARG A 89 -15.37 -2.35 1.75
N ILE A 90 -15.68 -3.49 2.39
CA ILE A 90 -15.51 -4.83 1.82
C ILE A 90 -16.86 -5.51 1.57
N CYS A 91 -17.58 -5.80 2.64
CA CYS A 91 -18.81 -6.58 2.59
C CYS A 91 -19.69 -6.27 3.80
N ARG A 92 -20.88 -6.87 3.81
CA ARG A 92 -21.72 -6.87 5.00
C ARG A 92 -21.12 -7.79 6.08
N ILE A 93 -21.35 -7.48 7.35
CA ILE A 93 -20.83 -8.27 8.48
C ILE A 93 -21.21 -9.75 8.37
N GLU A 94 -22.40 -10.08 7.90
CA GLU A 94 -22.87 -11.48 7.77
C GLU A 94 -22.14 -12.26 6.68
N GLN A 95 -21.49 -11.56 5.74
CA GLN A 95 -20.67 -12.15 4.69
C GLN A 95 -19.20 -12.29 5.11
N TYR A 96 -18.81 -11.72 6.25
CA TYR A 96 -17.42 -11.66 6.67
C TYR A 96 -16.90 -13.00 7.16
N LYS A 97 -16.34 -13.76 6.21
CA LYS A 97 -15.72 -15.07 6.44
C LYS A 97 -14.57 -15.28 5.45
N PRO A 98 -13.57 -16.10 5.81
CA PRO A 98 -12.44 -16.36 4.93
C PRO A 98 -12.84 -16.86 3.54
N GLU A 99 -13.91 -17.65 3.42
CA GLU A 99 -14.41 -18.18 2.15
C GLU A 99 -14.95 -17.10 1.21
N PHE A 100 -15.42 -15.97 1.76
CA PHE A 100 -15.89 -14.84 0.95
C PHE A 100 -14.72 -14.05 0.37
N LEU A 101 -13.62 -13.93 1.12
CA LEU A 101 -12.44 -13.19 0.68
C LEU A 101 -11.57 -13.98 -0.31
N ASP A 102 -11.69 -15.30 -0.35
CA ASP A 102 -10.87 -16.12 -1.23
C ASP A 102 -11.16 -15.84 -2.71
N GLY A 103 -10.18 -15.23 -3.39
CA GLY A 103 -10.29 -14.76 -4.77
C GLY A 103 -10.97 -13.39 -4.92
N LEU A 104 -11.32 -12.72 -3.82
CA LEU A 104 -11.92 -11.39 -3.87
C LEU A 104 -10.88 -10.37 -4.37
N GLU A 105 -11.31 -9.53 -5.31
CA GLU A 105 -10.57 -8.37 -5.76
C GLU A 105 -11.40 -7.10 -5.53
N VAL A 106 -10.79 -6.11 -4.90
CA VAL A 106 -11.41 -4.83 -4.55
C VAL A 106 -10.69 -3.71 -5.28
N LEU A 107 -11.48 -2.80 -5.86
CA LEU A 107 -10.98 -1.57 -6.46
C LEU A 107 -11.27 -0.40 -5.52
N VAL A 108 -10.26 0.42 -5.23
CA VAL A 108 -10.36 1.57 -4.32
C VAL A 108 -9.80 2.81 -5.00
N ASP A 109 -10.46 3.96 -4.82
CA ASP A 109 -10.06 5.25 -5.40
C ASP A 109 -9.84 5.20 -6.92
N THR A 110 -10.83 4.65 -7.65
CA THR A 110 -10.70 4.37 -9.10
C THR A 110 -10.72 5.61 -9.99
N HIS A 111 -11.25 6.73 -9.49
CA HIS A 111 -11.41 7.99 -10.24
C HIS A 111 -10.82 9.16 -9.44
N PRO A 112 -9.52 9.17 -9.15
CA PRO A 112 -8.91 10.22 -8.33
C PRO A 112 -9.00 11.61 -8.97
N GLU A 113 -9.16 11.70 -10.28
CA GLU A 113 -9.41 12.94 -11.01
C GLU A 113 -10.75 13.61 -10.68
N ALA A 114 -11.72 12.84 -10.16
CA ALA A 114 -13.01 13.37 -9.71
C ALA A 114 -12.98 13.85 -8.25
N VAL A 115 -11.85 13.70 -7.56
CA VAL A 115 -11.67 14.06 -6.16
C VAL A 115 -10.97 15.42 -6.07
N GLU A 116 -11.68 16.42 -5.56
CA GLU A 116 -11.13 17.78 -5.36
C GLU A 116 -10.11 17.87 -4.21
N ASP A 117 -10.23 16.97 -3.24
CA ASP A 117 -9.45 16.95 -2.01
C ASP A 117 -8.88 15.56 -1.77
N TRP A 118 -7.59 15.39 -2.05
CA TRP A 118 -6.91 14.09 -1.97
C TRP A 118 -6.76 13.57 -0.53
N ASP A 119 -7.04 14.38 0.50
CA ASP A 119 -7.19 13.92 1.89
C ASP A 119 -8.41 12.99 2.11
N LYS A 120 -9.25 12.85 1.07
CA LYS A 120 -10.40 11.95 1.05
C LYS A 120 -10.10 10.57 0.43
N LEU A 121 -8.94 10.40 -0.20
CA LEU A 121 -8.52 9.08 -0.71
C LEU A 121 -8.38 8.10 0.47
N ALA A 122 -8.60 6.81 0.21
CA ALA A 122 -8.54 5.79 1.24
C ALA A 122 -7.11 5.57 1.75
N PHE A 123 -6.11 5.84 0.91
CA PHE A 123 -4.70 5.66 1.20
C PHE A 123 -3.90 6.94 1.00
N HIS A 124 -2.90 7.12 1.85
CA HIS A 124 -1.86 8.12 1.68
C HIS A 124 -0.50 7.44 1.61
N ILE A 125 0.45 8.10 0.96
CA ILE A 125 1.78 7.58 0.73
C ILE A 125 2.84 8.61 1.11
N TYR A 126 3.92 8.12 1.70
CA TYR A 126 5.20 8.81 1.77
C TYR A 126 6.19 7.97 0.99
N LEU A 127 6.70 8.50 -0.12
CA LEU A 127 7.61 7.78 -1.02
C LEU A 127 8.84 8.64 -1.29
N LEU A 128 8.67 9.70 -2.09
CA LEU A 128 9.70 10.72 -2.32
C LEU A 128 9.26 12.06 -1.71
N GLY A 129 8.63 11.96 -0.53
CA GLY A 129 7.85 13.01 0.11
C GLY A 129 6.37 12.64 0.22
N HIS A 130 5.53 13.62 0.53
CA HIS A 130 4.07 13.44 0.64
C HIS A 130 3.41 13.41 -0.74
N ASP A 131 3.51 12.25 -1.38
CA ASP A 131 2.91 11.95 -2.68
C ASP A 131 1.45 11.49 -2.55
N ALA A 132 0.81 11.17 -3.68
CA ALA A 132 -0.54 10.64 -3.70
C ALA A 132 -0.58 9.25 -4.33
N ALA A 133 -1.38 8.35 -3.75
CA ALA A 133 -1.63 7.01 -4.28
C ALA A 133 -3.12 6.81 -4.50
N ALA A 134 -3.49 6.18 -5.61
CA ALA A 134 -4.87 5.90 -5.97
C ALA A 134 -4.96 4.71 -6.94
N LYS A 135 -6.15 4.48 -7.52
CA LYS A 135 -6.42 3.43 -8.52
C LYS A 135 -6.01 2.05 -8.02
N HIS A 136 -6.27 1.80 -6.74
CA HIS A 136 -5.83 0.59 -6.09
C HIS A 136 -6.61 -0.63 -6.58
N ARG A 137 -5.89 -1.74 -6.74
CA ARG A 137 -6.46 -3.08 -6.93
C ARG A 137 -5.85 -4.00 -5.89
N ILE A 138 -6.69 -4.54 -5.01
CA ILE A 138 -6.26 -5.39 -3.89
C ILE A 138 -6.95 -6.73 -4.03
N ARG A 139 -6.17 -7.78 -4.19
CA ARG A 139 -6.64 -9.15 -4.35
C ARG A 139 -6.21 -10.00 -3.16
N PHE A 140 -7.16 -10.76 -2.63
CA PHE A 140 -6.98 -11.66 -1.50
C PHE A 140 -7.09 -13.10 -1.99
N GLU A 141 -6.09 -13.93 -1.72
CA GLU A 141 -6.09 -15.35 -2.10
C GLU A 141 -5.81 -16.18 -0.85
N ARG A 142 -6.77 -17.02 -0.46
CA ARG A 142 -6.62 -17.81 0.75
C ARG A 142 -5.59 -18.91 0.53
N ILE A 143 -4.63 -19.03 1.45
CA ILE A 143 -3.71 -20.15 1.45
C ILE A 143 -4.51 -21.39 1.89
N GLN A 144 -4.60 -22.39 1.00
CA GLN A 144 -5.43 -23.57 1.19
C GLN A 144 -5.23 -24.22 2.56
N GLY A 145 -6.35 -24.52 3.24
CA GLY A 145 -6.34 -25.16 4.55
C GLY A 145 -5.93 -24.26 5.72
N SER A 146 -5.81 -22.93 5.52
CA SER A 146 -5.37 -22.00 6.57
C SER A 146 -6.32 -20.82 6.77
N GLN A 147 -5.99 -19.96 7.74
CA GLN A 147 -6.60 -18.64 7.96
C GLN A 147 -5.70 -17.51 7.45
N GLN A 148 -4.77 -17.82 6.56
CA GLN A 148 -3.82 -16.86 6.01
C GLN A 148 -4.11 -16.62 4.54
N PHE A 149 -3.76 -15.42 4.08
CA PHE A 149 -4.00 -14.95 2.73
C PHE A 149 -2.71 -14.44 2.11
N LYS A 150 -2.51 -14.78 0.84
CA LYS A 150 -1.66 -13.99 -0.03
C LYS A 150 -2.43 -12.74 -0.43
N ILE A 151 -1.79 -11.57 -0.37
CA ILE A 151 -2.37 -10.31 -0.81
C ILE A 151 -1.51 -9.73 -1.91
N VAL A 152 -2.14 -9.41 -3.05
CA VAL A 152 -1.51 -8.66 -4.13
C VAL A 152 -2.17 -7.29 -4.18
N TRP A 153 -1.36 -6.24 -4.07
CA TRP A 153 -1.85 -4.87 -4.03
C TRP A 153 -1.11 -4.02 -5.05
N THR A 154 -1.84 -3.50 -6.04
CA THR A 154 -1.29 -2.57 -7.04
C THR A 154 -1.99 -1.24 -6.96
N GLY A 155 -1.37 -0.23 -7.56
CA GLY A 155 -1.97 1.10 -7.71
C GLY A 155 -1.08 2.03 -8.50
N SER A 156 -1.53 3.28 -8.60
CA SER A 156 -0.81 4.36 -9.28
C SER A 156 -0.42 5.45 -8.29
N ILE A 157 0.66 6.17 -8.61
CA ILE A 157 1.24 7.22 -7.79
C ILE A 157 1.38 8.48 -8.63
N ALA A 158 1.01 9.62 -8.04
CA ALA A 158 1.35 10.95 -8.52
C ALA A 158 2.43 11.53 -7.59
N ALA A 159 3.52 12.05 -8.18
CA ALA A 159 4.62 12.70 -7.45
C ALA A 159 4.21 14.12 -7.01
N ALA A 160 3.14 14.17 -6.21
CA ALA A 160 2.43 15.39 -5.83
C ALA A 160 3.29 16.33 -5.00
N TYR A 161 4.25 15.78 -4.25
CA TYR A 161 5.17 16.55 -3.42
C TYR A 161 5.99 17.55 -4.25
N VAL A 162 6.35 17.17 -5.47
CA VAL A 162 7.09 18.02 -6.43
C VAL A 162 6.17 18.64 -7.49
N GLY A 163 4.87 18.70 -7.23
CA GLY A 163 3.88 19.36 -8.09
C GLY A 163 3.45 18.56 -9.33
N GLN A 164 3.74 17.25 -9.38
CA GLN A 164 3.31 16.38 -10.48
C GLN A 164 2.05 15.60 -10.10
N TYR A 165 0.88 16.11 -10.50
CA TYR A 165 -0.43 15.58 -10.10
C TYR A 165 -0.98 14.45 -10.99
N GLU A 166 -0.24 14.02 -12.00
CA GLU A 166 -0.63 12.88 -12.84
C GLU A 166 -0.23 11.56 -12.19
N PHE A 167 -1.19 10.64 -12.04
CA PHE A 167 -0.97 9.27 -11.53
C PHE A 167 -0.28 8.37 -12.57
N LYS A 168 0.95 8.72 -12.95
CA LYS A 168 1.72 8.06 -14.03
C LYS A 168 2.66 6.96 -13.53
N HIS A 169 3.05 7.00 -12.26
CA HIS A 169 3.91 5.96 -11.68
C HIS A 169 3.05 4.81 -11.17
N ALA A 170 3.61 3.60 -11.13
CA ALA A 170 2.89 2.41 -10.69
C ALA A 170 3.65 1.69 -9.59
N PHE A 171 2.91 1.05 -8.67
CA PHE A 171 3.48 0.15 -7.69
C PHE A 171 2.77 -1.20 -7.69
N SER A 172 3.46 -2.21 -7.17
CA SER A 172 2.93 -3.53 -6.89
C SER A 172 3.54 -4.07 -5.60
N ALA A 173 2.71 -4.53 -4.67
CA ALA A 173 3.12 -5.18 -3.45
C ALA A 173 2.57 -6.61 -3.40
N SER A 174 3.39 -7.52 -2.88
CA SER A 174 3.02 -8.92 -2.65
C SER A 174 3.31 -9.28 -1.21
N ILE A 175 2.26 -9.61 -0.47
CA ILE A 175 2.33 -10.15 0.89
C ILE A 175 2.04 -11.64 0.77
N SER A 176 2.99 -12.47 1.18
CA SER A 176 2.96 -13.92 1.00
C SER A 176 2.02 -14.62 1.98
N SER A 177 1.87 -14.06 3.19
CA SER A 177 1.06 -14.66 4.25
C SER A 177 0.59 -13.62 5.28
N ALA A 178 -0.62 -13.11 5.11
CA ALA A 178 -1.28 -12.24 6.06
C ALA A 178 -2.38 -13.00 6.81
N GLN A 179 -2.45 -12.85 8.13
CA GLN A 179 -3.50 -13.47 8.94
C GLN A 179 -4.85 -12.81 8.67
N PHE A 180 -5.90 -13.59 8.47
CA PHE A 180 -7.28 -13.11 8.39
C PHE A 180 -7.61 -12.30 9.66
N PRO A 181 -7.96 -11.01 9.54
CA PRO A 181 -8.10 -10.17 10.71
C PRO A 181 -9.42 -10.44 11.44
N PRO A 182 -9.41 -10.50 12.78
CA PRO A 182 -10.66 -10.47 13.52
C PRO A 182 -11.35 -9.12 13.31
N LEU A 183 -12.69 -9.08 13.36
CA LEU A 183 -13.39 -7.81 13.45
C LEU A 183 -13.09 -7.18 14.80
N ALA A 184 -12.49 -5.99 14.81
CA ALA A 184 -12.44 -5.17 15.99
C ALA A 184 -13.89 -4.86 16.41
N GLY A 185 -14.33 -5.47 17.51
CA GLY A 185 -15.69 -5.30 18.03
C GLY A 185 -15.90 -3.89 18.56
N ASN A 186 -17.09 -3.33 18.28
CA ASN A 186 -17.60 -2.10 18.89
C ASN A 186 -17.22 -2.06 20.37
N SER A 187 -16.36 -1.13 20.77
CA SER A 187 -16.31 -0.67 22.15
C SER A 187 -17.61 0.11 22.39
N GLN A 188 -18.74 -0.59 22.51
CA GLN A 188 -19.81 -0.07 23.31
C GLN A 188 -19.27 -0.08 24.73
N SER A 189 -18.96 1.11 25.23
CA SER A 189 -18.85 1.39 26.65
C SER A 189 -20.02 0.71 27.36
N ALA A 190 -19.74 -0.34 28.13
CA ALA A 190 -20.68 -0.84 29.12
C ALA A 190 -20.93 0.26 30.17
N PRO A 191 -22.15 0.32 30.75
CA PRO A 191 -22.60 1.43 31.59
C PRO A 191 -21.78 1.63 32.87
#